data_AF-A0A819JJX8-F1
#
_entry.id   AF-A0A819JJX8-F1
#
_cell.length_a   1.000
_cell.length_b   1.000
_cell.length_c   1.000
_cell.angle_alpha   90.00
_cell.angle_beta   90.00
_cell.angle_gamma   90.00
#
_symmetry.space_group_name_H-M   'P 1'
#
loop_
_entity.id
_entity.type
_entity.pdbx_description
1 polymer ?
#
loop_
_entity_poly.entity_id
_entity_poly.type
_entity_poly.pdbx_seq_one_letter_code
_entity_poly.pdbx_strand_id
1 'polypeptide(L)'
;METINYYPSDTTIGSILFNNYISEEIRCLTVKELTSSQSIDRLGAPVSDSPYDLALGPFDKKMIVVLLVIKGFVVCPWDLGHI
;
A
#
# COMPACT_ATOMS: atom_id res chain seq x y z
N MET A 1 27.92 12.53 -6.01
CA MET A 1 27.14 11.57 -5.21
C MET A 1 25.96 11.14 -6.07
N GLU A 2 26.12 10.04 -6.79
CA GLU A 2 25.09 9.50 -7.68
C GLU A 2 24.10 8.68 -6.86
N THR A 3 22.86 9.14 -6.79
CA THR A 3 21.73 8.31 -6.37
C THR A 3 21.39 7.39 -7.52
N ILE A 4 21.90 6.15 -7.45
CA ILE A 4 21.55 5.09 -8.38
C ILE A 4 20.12 4.65 -8.04
N ASN A 5 19.13 5.23 -8.71
CA ASN A 5 17.77 4.68 -8.72
C ASN A 5 17.81 3.39 -9.54
N TYR A 6 18.01 2.27 -8.87
CA TYR A 6 18.02 0.94 -9.48
C TYR A 6 16.58 0.50 -9.76
N TYR A 7 16.04 0.86 -10.92
CA TYR A 7 14.87 0.17 -11.49
C TYR A 7 15.40 -0.94 -12.41
N PRO A 8 15.05 -2.23 -12.18
CA PRO A 8 15.56 -3.31 -12.99
C PRO A 8 15.11 -3.16 -14.45
N SER A 9 16.11 -3.23 -15.31
CA SER A 9 16.09 -3.28 -16.78
C SER A 9 15.13 -4.33 -17.33
N ASP A 10 14.33 -3.96 -18.34
CA ASP A 10 13.58 -4.81 -19.29
C ASP A 10 13.62 -6.32 -19.03
N THR A 11 12.99 -6.76 -17.94
CA THR A 11 12.95 -8.17 -17.54
C THR A 11 11.59 -8.74 -17.89
N THR A 12 11.56 -9.83 -18.65
CA THR A 12 10.34 -10.55 -18.99
C THR A 12 10.04 -11.64 -17.93
N ILE A 13 8.76 -11.81 -17.60
CA ILE A 13 8.32 -12.83 -16.64
C ILE A 13 8.42 -14.21 -17.31
N GLY A 14 9.35 -15.05 -16.87
CA GLY A 14 9.58 -16.39 -17.45
C GLY A 14 8.65 -17.49 -16.91
N SER A 15 8.15 -17.35 -15.68
CA SER A 15 7.19 -18.28 -15.07
C SER A 15 6.51 -17.65 -13.86
N ILE A 16 5.38 -18.21 -13.42
CA ILE A 16 4.61 -17.77 -12.25
C ILE A 16 4.44 -18.98 -11.33
N LEU A 17 4.77 -18.81 -10.04
CA LEU A 17 4.57 -19.83 -9.02
C LEU A 17 3.34 -19.46 -8.17
N PHE A 18 2.45 -20.42 -7.99
CA PHE A 18 1.30 -20.29 -7.09
C PHE A 18 1.58 -21.01 -5.78
N ASN A 19 1.40 -20.31 -4.67
CA ASN A 19 1.50 -20.87 -3.33
C ASN A 19 0.53 -20.14 -2.39
N ASN A 20 0.36 -20.66 -1.18
CA ASN A 20 -0.42 -20.01 -0.12
C ASN A 20 0.52 -19.35 0.88
N TYR A 21 0.12 -18.19 1.40
CA TYR A 21 0.81 -17.56 2.52
C TYR A 21 0.34 -18.15 3.85
N ILE A 22 1.27 -18.33 4.78
CA ILE A 22 0.93 -18.60 6.18
C ILE A 22 0.69 -17.28 6.96
N SER A 23 0.07 -17.37 8.13
CA SER A 23 -0.25 -16.22 8.99
C SER A 23 0.96 -15.32 9.27
N GLU A 24 2.11 -15.93 9.54
CA GLU A 24 3.34 -15.22 9.86
C GLU A 24 3.89 -14.46 8.65
N GLU A 25 3.78 -15.04 7.46
CA GLU A 25 4.21 -14.39 6.21
C GLU A 25 3.32 -13.18 5.89
N ILE A 26 2.00 -13.31 6.07
CA ILE A 26 1.05 -12.20 5.87
C ILE A 26 1.39 -11.04 6.82
N ARG A 27 1.66 -11.33 8.10
CA ARG A 27 2.05 -10.31 9.08
C ARG A 27 3.37 -9.61 8.73
N CYS A 28 4.31 -10.33 8.13
CA CYS A 28 5.58 -9.75 7.67
C CYS A 28 5.45 -8.91 6.39
N LEU A 29 4.50 -9.26 5.51
CA LEU A 29 4.29 -8.57 4.22
C LEU A 29 3.38 -7.34 4.33
N THR A 30 2.52 -7.30 5.34
CA THR A 30 1.52 -6.24 5.52
C THR A 30 2.05 -5.13 6.41
N VAL A 31 1.62 -3.91 6.14
CA VAL A 31 2.06 -2.72 6.90
C VAL A 31 1.18 -2.45 8.12
N LYS A 32 -0.01 -3.06 8.17
CA LYS A 32 -1.03 -2.70 9.15
C LYS A 32 -2.06 -3.80 9.43
N GLU A 33 -2.45 -3.94 10.70
CA GLU A 33 -3.59 -4.74 11.15
C GLU A 33 -4.87 -3.88 11.11
N LEU A 34 -5.97 -4.46 10.62
CA LEU A 34 -7.25 -3.80 10.42
C LEU A 34 -8.22 -4.28 11.48
N THR A 35 -8.54 -3.41 12.43
CA THR A 35 -9.35 -3.72 13.61
C THR A 35 -10.74 -3.08 13.56
N SER A 36 -10.90 -2.03 12.75
CA SER A 36 -12.16 -1.29 12.62
C SER A 36 -12.96 -1.76 11.42
N SER A 37 -14.21 -2.17 11.65
CA SER A 37 -15.18 -2.42 10.58
C SER A 37 -15.76 -1.12 9.99
N GLN A 38 -15.60 0.01 10.68
CA GLN A 38 -16.07 1.31 10.20
C GLN A 38 -14.97 1.94 9.36
N SER A 39 -15.24 2.14 8.06
CA SER A 39 -14.22 2.63 7.13
C SER A 39 -14.18 4.14 6.97
N ILE A 40 -15.32 4.83 7.17
CA ILE A 40 -15.45 6.27 7.00
C ILE A 40 -16.16 6.86 8.21
N ASP A 41 -15.66 7.98 8.72
CA ASP A 41 -16.25 8.71 9.84
C ASP A 41 -17.47 9.54 9.40
N ARG A 42 -18.08 10.25 10.34
CA ARG A 42 -19.25 11.10 10.06
C ARG A 42 -18.94 12.33 9.20
N LEU A 43 -17.67 12.71 9.08
CA LEU A 43 -17.20 13.85 8.31
C LEU A 43 -16.75 13.44 6.90
N GLY A 44 -16.80 12.14 6.58
CA GLY A 44 -16.38 11.61 5.29
C GLY A 44 -14.88 11.31 5.21
N ALA A 45 -14.16 11.31 6.33
CA ALA A 45 -12.75 10.97 6.39
C ALA A 45 -12.55 9.47 6.67
N PRO A 46 -11.50 8.83 6.11
CA PRO A 46 -11.18 7.46 6.42
C PRO A 46 -10.83 7.28 7.90
N VAL A 47 -11.35 6.21 8.50
CA VAL A 47 -11.07 5.86 9.90
C VAL A 47 -9.74 5.11 9.99
N SER A 48 -8.98 5.34 11.06
CA SER A 48 -7.76 4.58 11.34
C SER A 48 -8.05 3.09 11.56
N ASP A 49 -7.10 2.24 11.18
CA ASP A 49 -7.16 0.78 11.31
C ASP A 49 -8.36 0.16 10.59
N SER A 50 -8.86 0.86 9.56
CA SER A 50 -9.98 0.44 8.74
C SER A 50 -9.52 0.05 7.33
N PRO A 51 -10.37 -0.62 6.53
CA PRO A 51 -10.02 -0.99 5.15
C PRO A 51 -9.60 0.16 4.23
N TYR A 52 -9.93 1.42 4.58
CA TYR A 52 -9.56 2.61 3.80
C TYR A 52 -8.54 3.49 4.50
N ASP A 53 -7.80 2.96 5.47
CA ASP A 53 -6.74 3.70 6.16
C ASP A 53 -5.71 4.26 5.15
N LEU A 54 -5.35 5.53 5.33
CA LEU A 54 -4.40 6.25 4.49
C LEU A 54 -2.98 5.66 4.53
N ALA A 55 -2.67 4.83 5.52
CA ALA A 55 -1.44 4.04 5.58
C ALA A 55 -1.34 2.99 4.47
N LEU A 56 -2.47 2.48 3.97
CA LEU A 56 -2.50 1.51 2.86
C LEU A 56 -2.38 2.19 1.49
N GLY A 57 -2.71 3.48 1.43
CA GLY A 57 -2.60 4.27 0.22
C GLY A 57 -3.62 5.41 0.17
N PRO A 58 -3.65 6.15 -0.95
CA PRO A 58 -4.54 7.29 -1.12
C PRO A 58 -6.00 6.84 -1.27
N PHE A 59 -6.87 7.35 -0.40
CA PHE A 59 -8.32 7.10 -0.47
C PHE A 59 -8.99 7.74 -1.69
N ASP A 60 -8.50 8.90 -2.15
CA ASP A 60 -9.04 9.62 -3.31
C ASP A 60 -7.91 10.11 -4.23
N LYS A 61 -8.23 10.32 -5.52
CA LYS A 61 -7.32 10.87 -6.53
C LYS A 61 -6.72 12.21 -6.12
N LYS A 62 -7.44 13.01 -5.35
CA LYS A 62 -6.94 14.27 -4.80
C LYS A 62 -5.81 14.05 -3.78
N MET A 63 -5.84 12.94 -3.03
CA MET A 63 -4.79 12.57 -2.09
C MET A 63 -3.57 11.96 -2.78
N ILE A 64 -3.68 11.45 -4.01
CA ILE A 64 -2.53 11.03 -4.82
C ILE A 64 -1.57 12.21 -5.01
N VAL A 65 -2.09 13.41 -5.25
CA VAL A 65 -1.27 14.63 -5.39
C VAL A 65 -0.51 14.92 -4.09
N VAL A 66 -1.16 14.74 -2.94
CA VAL A 66 -0.52 14.91 -1.63
C VAL A 66 0.57 13.86 -1.41
N LEU A 67 0.31 12.59 -1.75
CA LEU A 67 1.30 11.52 -1.68
C LEU A 67 2.48 11.76 -2.63
N LEU A 68 2.23 12.28 -3.83
CA LEU A 68 3.29 12.65 -4.79
C LEU A 68 4.23 13.70 -4.21
N VAL A 69 3.70 14.70 -3.49
CA VAL A 69 4.52 15.74 -2.86
C VAL A 69 5.33 15.19 -1.68
N ILE A 70 4.76 14.28 -0.89
CA ILE A 70 5.40 13.76 0.33
C ILE A 70 6.38 12.62 0.04
N LYS A 71 5.99 11.69 -0.84
CA LYS A 71 6.75 10.46 -1.16
C LYS A 71 7.52 10.58 -2.49
N GLY A 72 7.22 11.56 -3.34
CA GLY A 72 7.95 11.77 -4.61
C GLY A 72 7.55 10.83 -5.75
N PHE A 73 6.50 10.00 -5.58
CA PHE A 73 6.07 9.01 -6.57
C PHE A 73 4.63 9.25 -7.04
N VAL A 74 4.41 9.27 -8.37
CA VAL A 74 3.07 9.41 -9.00
C VAL A 74 2.26 8.13 -8.85
N VAL A 75 2.95 6.99 -8.77
CA VAL A 75 2.37 5.66 -8.64
C VAL A 75 3.04 5.00 -7.45
N CYS A 76 2.44 5.14 -6.27
CA CYS A 76 2.77 4.26 -5.15
C CYS A 76 1.97 2.97 -5.34
N PRO A 77 2.58 1.78 -5.36
CA PRO A 77 1.86 0.54 -5.17
C PRO A 77 1.03 0.65 -3.88
N TRP A 78 -0.16 0.08 -3.88
CA TRP A 78 -0.99 0.01 -2.67
C TRP A 78 -0.32 -0.92 -1.66
N ASP A 79 -0.18 -0.47 -0.42
CA ASP A 79 0.40 -1.26 0.67
C ASP A 79 -0.67 -2.22 1.23
N LEU A 80 -0.26 -3.44 1.62
CA LEU A 80 -1.19 -4.49 2.07
C LEU A 80 -1.47 -4.39 3.57
N GLY A 81 -2.70 -4.70 3.99
CA GLY A 81 -3.10 -4.88 5.39
C GLY A 81 -3.62 -6.29 5.68
N HIS A 82 -3.76 -6.64 6.97
CA HIS A 82 -4.34 -7.93 7.40
C HIS A 82 -5.43 -7.75 8.48
N ILE A 83 -6.24 -8.79 8.69
CA ILE A 83 -7.26 -8.92 9.76
C ILE A 83 -6.95 -10.19 10.54
#